data_AF-A0A2L2Z4F1-F1
#
_entry.id   AF-A0A2L2Z4F1-F1
#
_cell.length_a   1.000
_cell.length_b   1.000
_cell.length_c   1.000
_cell.angle_alpha   90.00
_cell.angle_beta   90.00
_cell.angle_gamma   90.00
#
_symmetry.space_group_name_H-M   'P 1'
#
loop_
_entity.id
_entity.type
_entity.pdbx_description
1 polymer ?
#
loop_
_entity_poly.entity_id
_entity_poly.type
_entity_poly.pdbx_seq_one_letter_code
_entity_poly.pdbx_strand_id
1 'polypeptide(L)'
;HYIIYRFADRLLNDDQLTKLRDTVINLEDKLRSVEVFDNIKVWFNNKGWASSIAYMNAVNNLILRSHLQPGANASFYGISVINHPMNFTQDQLKDEVLERKGL
;
A
#
# COMPACT_ATOMS: atom_id res chain seq x y z
N HIS A 1 4.66 28.93 24.88
CA HIS A 1 3.28 28.40 24.90
C HIS A 1 2.27 29.30 25.61
N TYR A 2 2.58 30.01 26.72
CA TYR A 2 1.60 30.83 27.47
C TYR A 2 0.96 32.01 26.70
N ILE A 3 1.67 32.62 25.75
CA ILE A 3 1.18 33.80 25.01
C ILE A 3 0.08 33.40 24.01
N ILE A 4 0.23 32.28 23.30
CA ILE A 4 -0.72 31.85 22.26
C ILE A 4 -2.08 31.49 22.87
N TYR A 5 -2.11 30.78 24.00
CA TYR A 5 -3.36 30.43 24.68
C TYR A 5 -4.12 31.66 25.20
N ARG A 6 -3.41 32.66 25.77
CA ARG A 6 -4.03 33.90 26.28
C ARG A 6 -4.70 34.75 25.19
N PHE A 7 -4.19 34.69 23.95
CA PHE A 7 -4.82 35.38 22.81
C PHE A 7 -6.01 34.60 22.27
N ALA A 8 -5.93 33.27 22.20
CA ALA A 8 -7.01 32.42 21.70
C ALA A 8 -8.26 32.50 22.59
N ASP A 9 -8.08 32.44 23.91
CA ASP A 9 -9.18 32.52 24.90
C ASP A 9 -9.92 33.88 24.89
N ARG A 10 -9.30 34.93 24.35
CA ARG A 10 -9.92 36.27 24.23
C ARG A 10 -10.72 36.45 22.93
N LEU A 11 -10.48 35.61 21.94
CA LEU A 11 -11.03 35.77 20.59
C LEU A 11 -12.06 34.69 20.26
N LEU A 12 -11.99 33.54 20.93
CA LEU A 12 -12.83 32.38 20.68
C LEU A 12 -13.47 31.93 21.98
N ASN A 13 -14.72 31.48 21.89
CA ASN A 13 -15.40 30.77 22.97
C ASN A 13 -15.04 29.28 22.95
N ASP A 14 -15.32 28.58 24.06
CA ASP A 14 -14.86 27.20 24.30
C ASP A 14 -15.30 26.20 23.21
N ASP A 15 -16.50 26.37 22.64
CA ASP A 15 -17.00 25.55 21.53
C ASP A 15 -16.14 25.72 20.26
N GLN A 16 -15.76 26.95 19.93
CA GLN A 16 -14.92 27.23 18.76
C GLN A 16 -13.48 26.78 18.97
N LEU A 17 -12.95 26.88 20.20
CA LEU A 17 -11.65 26.32 20.57
C LEU A 17 -11.62 24.80 20.44
N THR A 18 -12.69 24.13 20.84
CA THR A 18 -12.82 22.66 20.73
C THR A 18 -12.86 22.24 19.26
N LYS A 19 -13.72 22.88 18.45
CA LYS A 19 -13.80 22.64 17.00
C LYS A 19 -12.47 22.89 16.28
N LEU A 20 -11.74 23.95 16.66
CA LEU A 20 -10.43 24.24 16.09
C LEU A 20 -9.43 23.12 16.40
N ARG A 21 -9.37 22.66 17.65
CA ARG A 21 -8.50 21.55 18.06
C ARG A 21 -8.83 20.28 17.29
N ASP A 22 -10.11 19.93 17.19
CA ASP A 22 -10.56 18.75 16.44
C ASP A 22 -10.21 18.86 14.96
N THR A 23 -10.34 20.05 14.37
CA THR A 23 -9.99 20.28 12.97
C THR A 23 -8.48 20.13 12.75
N VAL A 24 -7.66 20.66 13.66
CA VAL A 24 -6.18 20.53 13.60
C VAL A 24 -5.75 19.07 13.75
N ILE A 25 -6.33 18.34 14.71
CA ILE A 25 -6.04 16.90 14.91
C ILE A 25 -6.46 16.10 13.67
N ASN A 26 -7.67 16.33 13.14
CA ASN A 26 -8.14 15.66 11.92
C ASN A 26 -7.25 15.98 10.70
N LEU A 27 -6.76 17.22 10.58
CA LEU A 27 -5.82 17.61 9.54
C LEU A 27 -4.47 16.89 9.70
N GLU A 28 -3.96 16.81 10.92
CA GLU A 28 -2.71 16.11 11.21
C GLU A 28 -2.82 14.61 10.89
N ASP A 29 -3.90 13.96 11.31
CA ASP A 29 -4.17 12.55 11.00
C ASP A 29 -4.31 12.33 9.48
N LYS A 30 -4.99 13.24 8.79
CA LYS A 30 -5.13 13.18 7.34
C LYS A 30 -3.78 13.36 6.64
N LEU A 31 -2.94 14.28 7.10
CA LEU A 31 -1.59 14.48 6.56
C LEU A 31 -0.72 13.25 6.80
N ARG A 32 -0.74 12.68 7.99
CA ARG A 32 -0.03 11.42 8.30
C ARG A 32 -0.52 10.25 7.45
N SER A 33 -1.81 10.18 7.13
CA SER A 33 -2.34 9.13 6.24
C SER A 33 -1.92 9.29 4.78
N VAL A 34 -1.55 10.50 4.36
CA VAL A 34 -1.07 10.81 3.00
C VAL A 34 0.45 10.62 2.91
N GLU A 35 1.16 10.78 4.03
CA GLU A 35 2.59 10.49 4.09
C GLU A 35 2.88 8.98 4.01
N VAL A 36 3.64 8.59 2.99
CA VAL A 36 4.17 7.23 2.86
C VAL A 36 5.43 7.15 3.72
N PHE A 37 5.27 6.81 5.00
CA PHE A 37 6.39 6.75 5.94
C PHE A 37 7.36 5.58 5.68
N ASP A 38 6.87 4.46 5.14
CA ASP A 38 7.68 3.25 4.94
C ASP A 38 7.48 2.67 3.53
N ASN A 39 8.51 2.78 2.69
CA ASN A 39 8.52 2.20 1.35
C ASN A 39 9.50 1.01 1.25
N ILE A 40 9.08 -0.03 0.53
CA ILE A 40 9.96 -1.14 0.17
C ILE A 40 10.19 -1.12 -1.33
N LYS A 41 11.46 -1.09 -1.74
CA LYS A 41 11.88 -1.20 -3.13
C LYS A 41 12.41 -2.61 -3.39
N VAL A 42 11.85 -3.27 -4.40
CA VAL A 42 12.20 -4.65 -4.76
C VAL A 42 12.94 -4.64 -6.09
N TRP A 43 14.21 -5.02 -6.06
CA TRP A 43 15.01 -5.25 -7.26
C TRP A 43 14.93 -6.73 -7.63
N PHE A 44 14.62 -7.04 -8.89
CA PHE A 44 14.48 -8.40 -9.38
C PHE A 44 15.14 -8.56 -10.74
N ASN A 45 15.53 -9.80 -11.07
CA ASN A 45 16.06 -10.15 -12.38
C ASN A 45 14.90 -10.48 -13.34
N ASN A 46 14.78 -9.77 -14.46
CA ASN A 46 13.70 -9.95 -15.43
C ASN A 46 13.85 -11.16 -16.37
N LYS A 47 14.93 -11.96 -16.26
CA LYS A 47 15.13 -13.16 -17.09
C LYS A 47 14.05 -14.24 -16.86
N GLY A 48 13.42 -14.27 -15.68
CA GLY A 48 12.33 -15.19 -15.36
C GLY A 48 10.97 -14.52 -15.56
N TRP A 49 10.06 -15.18 -16.30
CA TRP A 49 8.73 -14.64 -16.61
C TRP A 49 7.90 -14.28 -15.37
N ALA A 50 8.04 -15.04 -14.27
CA ALA A 50 7.32 -14.82 -13.00
C ALA A 50 8.13 -14.05 -11.95
N SER A 51 9.32 -13.55 -12.30
CA SER A 51 10.29 -13.04 -11.32
C SER A 51 9.73 -11.86 -10.53
N SER A 52 9.23 -10.82 -11.20
CA SER A 52 8.65 -9.64 -10.52
C SER A 52 7.58 -10.02 -9.48
N ILE A 53 6.69 -10.93 -9.86
CA ILE A 53 5.56 -11.39 -9.04
C ILE A 53 6.05 -12.20 -7.84
N ALA A 54 7.04 -13.09 -8.04
CA ALA A 54 7.59 -13.93 -6.98
C ALA A 54 8.28 -13.10 -5.88
N TYR A 55 9.12 -12.13 -6.26
CA TYR A 55 9.79 -11.27 -5.29
C TYR A 55 8.79 -10.37 -4.54
N MET A 56 7.78 -9.84 -5.23
CA MET A 56 6.71 -9.07 -4.60
C MET A 56 5.93 -9.92 -3.58
N ASN A 57 5.58 -11.16 -3.94
CA ASN A 57 4.90 -12.06 -3.00
C ASN A 57 5.77 -12.41 -1.78
N ALA A 58 7.07 -12.59 -1.96
CA ALA A 58 8.00 -12.83 -0.85
C ALA A 58 8.02 -11.64 0.14
N VAL A 59 8.06 -10.41 -0.37
CA VAL A 59 8.00 -9.19 0.47
C VAL A 59 6.66 -9.06 1.17
N ASN A 60 5.54 -9.30 0.49
CA ASN A 60 4.21 -9.23 1.12
C ASN A 60 4.07 -10.29 2.23
N ASN A 61 4.63 -11.49 2.04
CA ASN A 61 4.70 -12.51 3.08
C ASN A 61 5.58 -12.11 4.26
N LEU A 62 6.68 -11.39 4.01
CA LEU A 62 7.53 -10.85 5.07
C LEU A 62 6.77 -9.81 5.90
N ILE A 63 6.08 -8.87 5.26
CA ILE A 63 5.23 -7.87 5.95
C ILE A 63 4.13 -8.56 6.76
N LEU A 64 3.45 -9.56 6.18
CA LEU A 64 2.42 -10.33 6.89
C LEU A 64 3.00 -10.95 8.18
N ARG A 65 4.15 -11.60 8.08
CA ARG A 65 4.77 -12.31 9.19
C ARG A 65 5.37 -11.39 10.24
N SER A 66 5.82 -10.19 9.87
CA SER A 66 6.34 -9.20 10.82
C SER A 66 5.26 -8.57 11.69
N HIS A 67 4.00 -8.58 11.23
CA HIS A 67 2.85 -8.00 11.94
C HIS A 67 2.00 -9.03 12.70
N LEU A 68 2.45 -10.29 12.81
CA LEU A 68 1.73 -11.29 13.58
C LEU A 68 1.82 -10.99 15.09
N GLN A 69 0.76 -11.36 15.82
CA GLN A 69 0.73 -11.21 17.27
C GLN A 69 1.82 -12.08 17.94
N PRO A 70 2.34 -11.66 19.10
CA PRO A 70 3.28 -12.48 19.88
C PRO A 70 2.70 -13.88 20.15
N GLY A 71 3.50 -14.92 19.91
CA GLY A 71 3.08 -16.32 20.08
C GLY A 71 2.41 -16.96 18.87
N ALA A 72 2.10 -16.20 17.82
CA ALA A 72 1.66 -16.76 16.55
C ALA A 72 2.83 -17.47 15.84
N ASN A 73 2.58 -18.67 15.31
CA ASN A 73 3.57 -19.39 14.51
C ASN A 73 3.49 -18.94 13.05
N ALA A 74 4.51 -18.22 12.58
CA ALA A 74 4.60 -17.70 11.22
C ALA A 74 4.52 -18.77 10.11
N SER A 75 4.80 -20.05 10.40
CA SER A 75 4.69 -21.12 9.41
C SER A 75 3.25 -21.39 8.95
N PHE A 76 2.25 -21.02 9.77
CA PHE A 76 0.83 -21.18 9.42
C PHE A 76 0.26 -20.01 8.62
N TYR A 77 1.04 -18.95 8.40
CA TYR A 77 0.60 -17.75 7.71
C TYR A 77 1.40 -17.55 6.42
N GLY A 78 0.69 -17.45 5.31
CA GLY A 78 1.28 -17.21 4.01
C GLY A 78 0.23 -16.84 2.97
N ILE A 79 0.67 -16.04 2.00
CA ILE A 79 -0.07 -15.63 0.81
C ILE A 79 0.57 -16.36 -0.36
N SER A 80 -0.23 -17.14 -1.09
CA SER A 80 0.19 -17.74 -2.37
C SER A 80 -0.40 -16.93 -3.52
N VAL A 81 0.36 -16.78 -4.60
CA VAL A 81 -0.08 -16.04 -5.80
C VAL A 81 -0.07 -17.01 -6.98
N ILE A 82 -1.17 -17.02 -7.72
CA ILE A 82 -1.34 -17.83 -8.92
C ILE A 82 -1.72 -16.89 -10.06
N ASN A 83 -0.95 -16.94 -11.14
CA ASN A 83 -1.30 -16.30 -12.40
C ASN A 83 -2.39 -17.15 -13.08
N HIS A 84 -3.55 -16.54 -13.37
CA HIS A 84 -4.58 -17.10 -14.23
C HIS A 84 -4.70 -16.25 -15.51
N PRO A 85 -4.02 -16.63 -16.60
CA PRO A 85 -4.12 -15.91 -17.87
C PRO A 85 -5.55 -15.99 -18.40
N MET A 86 -6.01 -14.92 -19.03
CA MET A 86 -7.29 -14.91 -19.72
C MET A 86 -7.17 -15.68 -21.05
N ASN A 87 -8.22 -16.43 -21.41
CA ASN A 87 -8.28 -17.06 -22.73
C ASN A 87 -8.21 -16.00 -23.82
N PHE A 88 -7.50 -16.31 -24.90
CA PHE A 88 -7.43 -15.43 -26.06
C PHE A 88 -8.79 -15.30 -26.76
N THR A 89 -9.06 -14.10 -27.28
CA THR A 89 -10.16 -13.87 -28.22
C THR A 89 -9.79 -14.45 -29.60
N GLN A 90 -10.78 -14.58 -30.49
CA GLN A 90 -10.51 -15.09 -31.84
C GLN A 90 -9.49 -14.25 -32.62
N ASP A 91 -9.50 -12.93 -32.43
CA ASP A 91 -8.58 -12.05 -33.14
C ASP A 91 -7.16 -12.14 -32.54
N GLN A 92 -7.02 -12.24 -31.22
CA GLN A 92 -5.72 -12.51 -30.57
C GLN A 92 -5.11 -13.85 -31.02
N LEU A 93 -5.93 -14.88 -31.22
CA LEU A 93 -5.47 -16.17 -31.76
C LEU A 93 -4.99 -16.06 -33.21
N LYS A 94 -5.66 -15.24 -34.04
CA LYS A 94 -5.21 -15.00 -35.41
C LYS A 94 -3.85 -14.29 -35.40
N ASP A 95 -3.71 -13.26 -34.58
CA ASP A 95 -2.46 -12.49 -34.45
C ASP A 95 -1.31 -13.38 -33.95
N GLU A 96 -1.54 -14.22 -32.94
CA GLU A 96 -0.53 -15.16 -32.44
C GLU A 96 -0.12 -16.19 -33.50
N VAL A 97 -1.08 -16.68 -34.31
CA VAL A 97 -0.78 -17.59 -35.42
C VAL A 97 -0.01 -16.89 -36.54
N LEU A 98 -0.27 -15.60 -36.79
CA LEU A 98 0.47 -14.79 -37.77
C LEU A 98 1.90 -14.53 -37.30
N GLU A 99 2.10 -14.09 -36.05
CA GLU A 99 3.43 -13.90 -35.45
C GLU A 99 4.24 -15.20 -35.46
N ARG A 100 3.64 -16.33 -35.07
CA ARG A 100 4.30 -17.64 -35.10
C ARG A 100 4.68 -18.10 -36.51
N LYS A 101 3.98 -17.60 -37.54
CA LYS A 101 4.30 -17.86 -38.95
C LYS A 101 5.36 -16.91 -39.51
N GLY A 102 5.86 -15.95 -38.73
CA GLY A 102 6.91 -15.02 -39.14
C GLY A 102 6.45 -14.00 -40.21
N LEU A 103 5.15 -13.68 -40.22
CA LEU A 103 4.54 -12.64 -41.07
C LEU A 103 4.26 -11.37 -40.27
#